data_AF-A0A7S3MEM2-F1
#
_entry.id   AF-A0A7S3MEM2-F1
#
_cell.length_a   1.000
_cell.length_b   1.000
_cell.length_c   1.000
_cell.angle_alpha   90.00
_cell.angle_beta   90.00
_cell.angle_gamma   90.00
#
_symmetry.space_group_name_H-M   'P 1'
#
loop_
_entity.id
_entity.type
_entity.pdbx_description
1 polymer ?
#
loop_
_entity_poly.entity_id
_entity_poly.type
_entity_poly.pdbx_seq_one_letter_code
_entity_poly.pdbx_strand_id
1 'polypeptide(L)'
;GDGGGGAAAASGDIDWGLEVSAGGEAAEAADDGAAVAAGDIDWGIEVTDGGVEDSTESATGSFLGDASAREMLYQEVVEVDAFLRERRAELAAGVDCCPQALEKSLAEVEALAEVTRQAEELMAGRRTQRLLLLHSSQRYLDQAVKRIEIAKALCGKPGIQRSALDKVKAEQAEQAKRTRAEIEELRAATRKAQRELEAELSAHFKSKVTIVGEISQI
;
A
#
# COMPACT_ATOMS: atom_id res chain seq x y z
N GLY A 1 -1.99 -16.74 -59.35
CA GLY A 1 -1.69 -15.57 -58.52
C GLY A 1 -3.00 -15.02 -58.02
N ASP A 2 -2.97 -14.55 -56.78
CA ASP A 2 -4.05 -13.89 -56.03
C ASP A 2 -5.11 -14.84 -55.42
N GLY A 3 -5.37 -14.88 -54.11
CA GLY A 3 -4.94 -14.00 -53.02
C GLY A 3 -6.03 -13.94 -51.95
N GLY A 4 -6.34 -15.07 -51.31
CA GLY A 4 -7.38 -15.15 -50.27
C GLY A 4 -6.89 -14.60 -48.93
N GLY A 5 -7.15 -13.31 -48.66
CA GLY A 5 -6.90 -12.66 -47.38
C GLY A 5 -7.97 -13.02 -46.34
N GLY A 6 -7.71 -14.02 -45.52
CA GLY A 6 -8.49 -14.34 -44.33
C GLY A 6 -8.06 -13.47 -43.15
N ALA A 7 -9.03 -12.76 -42.58
CA ALA A 7 -8.86 -11.83 -41.46
C ALA A 7 -8.16 -12.46 -40.26
N ALA A 8 -7.00 -11.91 -39.88
CA ALA A 8 -6.36 -12.17 -38.61
C ALA A 8 -7.18 -11.48 -37.50
N ALA A 9 -7.72 -12.28 -36.59
CA ALA A 9 -8.39 -11.83 -35.38
C ALA A 9 -7.42 -10.96 -34.55
N ALA A 10 -7.79 -9.71 -34.35
CA ALA A 10 -7.15 -8.84 -33.37
C ALA A 10 -7.45 -9.41 -31.98
N SER A 11 -6.44 -9.94 -31.30
CA SER A 11 -6.52 -10.21 -29.87
C SER A 11 -6.57 -8.88 -29.13
N GLY A 12 -7.79 -8.38 -28.90
CA GLY A 12 -8.05 -7.31 -27.96
C GLY A 12 -7.74 -7.83 -26.56
N ASP A 13 -6.51 -7.61 -26.12
CA ASP A 13 -6.11 -7.86 -24.74
C ASP A 13 -6.96 -6.95 -23.84
N ILE A 14 -7.81 -7.56 -23.02
CA ILE A 14 -8.68 -6.83 -22.09
C ILE A 14 -7.77 -6.26 -21.00
N ASP A 15 -7.64 -4.94 -20.98
CA ASP A 15 -6.95 -4.23 -19.90
C ASP A 15 -7.74 -4.38 -18.60
N TRP A 16 -7.25 -5.24 -17.70
CA TRP A 16 -7.83 -5.48 -16.39
C TRP A 16 -7.46 -4.39 -15.36
N GLY A 17 -6.87 -3.26 -15.79
CA GLY A 17 -6.58 -2.08 -14.96
C GLY A 17 -5.57 -2.36 -13.85
N LEU A 18 -4.65 -3.30 -14.10
CA LEU A 18 -3.76 -3.83 -13.07
C LEU A 18 -2.34 -4.00 -13.64
N GLU A 19 -1.50 -2.99 -13.43
CA GLU A 19 -0.06 -3.07 -13.68
C GLU A 19 0.55 -4.19 -12.83
N VAL A 20 0.86 -5.32 -13.47
CA VAL A 20 1.69 -6.36 -12.88
C VAL A 20 3.07 -6.22 -13.50
N SER A 21 3.93 -5.43 -12.85
CA SER A 21 5.36 -5.43 -13.18
C SER A 21 5.92 -6.82 -12.87
N ALA A 22 6.15 -7.61 -13.92
CA ALA A 22 6.71 -8.95 -13.83
C ALA A 22 8.20 -8.92 -14.22
N GLY A 23 9.05 -8.66 -13.23
CA GLY A 23 10.41 -9.22 -13.12
C GLY A 23 11.57 -8.47 -13.78
N GLY A 24 12.64 -8.28 -12.99
CA GLY A 24 14.00 -8.08 -13.51
C GLY A 24 14.77 -6.97 -12.78
N GLU A 25 15.77 -7.38 -11.99
CA GLU A 25 17.01 -6.73 -11.54
C GLU A 25 17.14 -5.19 -11.45
N ALA A 26 17.88 -4.78 -10.42
CA ALA A 26 18.23 -3.40 -10.09
C ALA A 26 18.55 -2.51 -11.31
N ALA A 27 17.72 -1.48 -11.50
CA ALA A 27 18.09 -0.25 -12.17
C ALA A 27 17.57 0.90 -11.31
N GLU A 28 18.41 1.93 -11.21
CA GLU A 28 18.32 3.04 -10.27
C GLU A 28 17.09 3.93 -10.43
N ALA A 29 16.91 4.72 -9.39
CA ALA A 29 15.87 5.69 -9.13
C ALA A 29 15.52 6.64 -10.30
N ALA A 30 14.22 6.79 -10.51
CA ALA A 30 13.53 8.06 -10.75
C ALA A 30 12.15 7.87 -10.12
N ASP A 31 11.97 8.19 -8.84
CA ASP A 31 11.49 9.51 -8.39
C ASP A 31 10.54 10.15 -9.40
N ASP A 32 9.25 9.84 -9.26
CA ASP A 32 8.22 10.86 -9.33
C ASP A 32 6.95 10.34 -8.63
N GLY A 33 6.43 11.12 -7.67
CA GLY A 33 5.06 10.95 -7.18
C GLY A 33 4.88 10.55 -5.70
N ALA A 34 5.50 11.31 -4.81
CA ALA A 34 4.94 11.80 -3.54
C ALA A 34 4.00 10.91 -2.70
N ALA A 35 4.46 10.70 -1.46
CA ALA A 35 3.70 10.63 -0.21
C ALA A 35 2.83 9.39 0.03
N VAL A 36 3.49 8.45 0.70
CA VAL A 36 2.94 7.57 1.72
C VAL A 36 1.98 8.35 2.64
N ALA A 37 0.69 8.09 2.52
CA ALA A 37 -0.21 8.13 3.66
C ALA A 37 -0.62 6.69 3.93
N ALA A 38 -0.06 6.12 4.99
CA ALA A 38 -0.64 4.95 5.65
C ALA A 38 -1.99 5.39 6.24
N GLY A 39 -2.97 5.56 5.36
CA GLY A 39 -4.36 5.72 5.71
C GLY A 39 -4.86 4.34 6.11
N ASP A 40 -5.12 4.21 7.40
CA ASP A 40 -5.92 3.18 8.02
C ASP A 40 -7.04 2.75 7.05
N ILE A 41 -7.00 1.50 6.58
CA ILE A 41 -8.09 0.96 5.76
C ILE A 41 -9.18 0.58 6.74
N ASP A 42 -9.99 1.57 7.12
CA ASP A 42 -11.23 1.37 7.84
C ASP A 42 -12.20 0.63 6.89
N TRP A 43 -12.35 -0.66 7.14
CA TRP A 43 -13.27 -1.51 6.39
C TRP A 43 -14.72 -1.31 6.80
N GLY A 44 -15.05 -0.45 7.77
CA GLY A 44 -16.43 -0.10 8.15
C GLY A 44 -17.30 -1.31 8.52
N ILE A 45 -16.69 -2.43 8.92
CA ILE A 45 -17.40 -3.62 9.39
C ILE A 45 -17.34 -3.58 10.92
N GLU A 46 -18.32 -2.95 11.55
CA GLU A 46 -18.68 -3.29 12.93
C GLU A 46 -19.21 -4.72 12.92
N VAL A 47 -18.34 -5.67 13.28
CA VAL A 47 -18.76 -7.04 13.58
C VAL A 47 -19.46 -7.00 14.93
N THR A 48 -20.77 -6.78 14.92
CA THR A 48 -21.60 -7.19 16.05
C THR A 48 -21.63 -8.71 16.06
N ASP A 49 -20.95 -9.27 17.06
CA ASP A 49 -20.82 -10.70 17.32
C ASP A 49 -22.21 -11.34 17.46
N GLY A 50 -22.64 -12.05 16.42
CA GLY A 50 -23.98 -12.63 16.31
C GLY A 50 -23.92 -13.88 15.44
N GLY A 51 -23.68 -15.02 16.11
CA GLY A 51 -23.92 -16.41 15.69
C GLY A 51 -24.10 -16.70 14.19
N VAL A 52 -23.10 -17.38 13.62
CA VAL A 52 -23.23 -18.10 12.35
C VAL A 52 -24.21 -19.27 12.56
N GLU A 53 -25.48 -19.04 12.22
CA GLU A 53 -26.40 -20.14 11.90
C GLU A 53 -26.33 -20.39 10.39
N ASP A 54 -25.72 -21.54 10.08
CA ASP A 54 -25.71 -22.21 8.79
C ASP A 54 -27.15 -22.48 8.33
N SER A 55 -27.74 -21.50 7.64
CA SER A 55 -29.02 -21.65 6.98
C SER A 55 -28.76 -22.03 5.53
N THR A 56 -28.71 -23.34 5.30
CA THR A 56 -28.73 -23.98 3.98
C THR A 56 -30.08 -23.81 3.29
N GLU A 57 -30.46 -22.57 3.01
CA GLU A 57 -31.52 -22.20 2.06
C GLU A 57 -31.14 -20.86 1.44
N SER A 58 -30.53 -20.86 0.26
CA SER A 58 -30.56 -19.68 -0.61
C SER A 58 -31.20 -20.07 -1.94
N ALA A 59 -32.48 -20.38 -1.85
CA ALA A 59 -33.38 -20.25 -2.99
C ALA A 59 -33.21 -18.84 -3.58
N THR A 60 -33.12 -18.77 -4.91
CA THR A 60 -32.87 -17.57 -5.73
C THR A 60 -31.42 -17.08 -5.67
N GLY A 61 -30.70 -17.21 -6.79
CA GLY A 61 -29.43 -16.50 -6.96
C GLY A 61 -29.68 -15.02 -6.69
N SER A 62 -28.82 -14.41 -5.88
CA SER A 62 -28.88 -12.98 -5.57
C SER A 62 -29.23 -12.19 -6.83
N PHE A 63 -30.22 -11.29 -6.75
CA PHE A 63 -30.62 -10.41 -7.86
C PHE A 63 -29.40 -9.71 -8.50
N LEU A 64 -28.36 -9.45 -7.70
CA LEU A 64 -27.09 -8.88 -8.13
C LEU A 64 -26.11 -9.89 -8.75
N GLY A 65 -26.41 -11.18 -8.76
CA GLY A 65 -25.65 -12.24 -9.44
C GLY A 65 -26.00 -12.35 -10.92
N ASP A 66 -27.24 -12.06 -11.30
CA ASP A 66 -27.68 -12.01 -12.69
C ASP A 66 -27.23 -10.71 -13.37
N ALA A 67 -26.61 -10.84 -14.55
CA ALA A 67 -26.13 -9.71 -15.32
C ALA A 67 -27.29 -8.87 -15.91
N SER A 68 -28.37 -9.53 -16.31
CA SER A 68 -29.52 -8.83 -16.89
C SER A 68 -30.27 -8.02 -15.84
N ALA A 69 -30.50 -8.60 -14.66
CA ALA A 69 -31.11 -7.90 -13.53
C ALA A 69 -30.27 -6.71 -13.05
N ARG A 70 -28.93 -6.85 -12.96
CA ARG A 70 -28.03 -5.75 -12.61
C ARG A 70 -28.09 -4.61 -13.62
N GLU A 71 -28.07 -4.92 -14.92
CA GLU A 71 -28.12 -3.92 -15.97
C GLU A 71 -29.44 -3.13 -15.93
N MET A 72 -30.57 -3.84 -15.76
CA MET A 72 -31.88 -3.19 -15.62
C MET A 72 -31.90 -2.25 -14.41
N LEU A 73 -31.45 -2.72 -13.24
CA LEU A 73 -31.41 -1.87 -12.04
C LEU A 73 -30.49 -0.65 -12.23
N TYR A 74 -29.35 -0.83 -12.88
CA TYR A 74 -28.44 0.28 -13.20
C TYR A 74 -29.09 1.32 -14.11
N GLN A 75 -29.79 0.88 -15.15
CA GLN A 75 -30.53 1.77 -16.05
C GLN A 75 -31.59 2.59 -15.30
N GLU A 76 -32.38 1.95 -14.44
CA GLU A 76 -33.40 2.63 -13.62
C GLU A 76 -32.79 3.68 -12.70
N VAL A 77 -31.64 3.38 -12.06
CA VAL A 77 -30.94 4.34 -11.19
C VAL A 77 -30.40 5.52 -11.98
N VAL A 78 -29.82 5.29 -13.16
CA VAL A 78 -29.32 6.37 -14.04
C VAL A 78 -30.46 7.23 -14.57
N GLU A 79 -31.62 6.63 -14.88
CA GLU A 79 -32.82 7.35 -15.30
C GLU A 79 -33.36 8.23 -14.17
N VAL A 80 -33.42 7.72 -12.94
CA VAL A 80 -33.80 8.50 -11.75
C VAL A 80 -32.82 9.66 -11.52
N ASP A 81 -31.51 9.44 -11.66
CA ASP A 81 -30.53 10.52 -11.51
C ASP A 81 -30.70 11.60 -12.61
N ALA A 82 -30.97 11.20 -13.85
CA ALA A 82 -31.26 12.12 -14.94
C ALA A 82 -32.52 12.96 -14.65
N PHE A 83 -33.60 12.32 -14.21
CA PHE A 83 -34.82 12.98 -13.80
C PHE A 83 -34.59 13.97 -12.65
N LEU A 84 -33.84 13.58 -11.62
CA LEU A 84 -33.54 14.45 -10.47
C LEU A 84 -32.66 15.65 -10.85
N ARG A 85 -31.72 15.47 -11.79
CA ARG A 85 -30.91 16.57 -12.35
C ARG A 85 -31.76 17.59 -13.08
N GLU A 86 -32.69 17.13 -13.92
CA GLU A 86 -33.64 18.01 -14.62
C GLU A 86 -34.56 18.72 -13.62
N ARG A 87 -35.14 17.98 -12.68
CA ARG A 87 -36.05 18.53 -11.67
C ARG A 87 -35.38 19.59 -10.80
N ARG A 88 -34.11 19.38 -10.43
CA ARG A 88 -33.30 20.37 -9.71
C ARG A 88 -33.13 21.66 -10.51
N ALA A 89 -32.89 21.56 -11.82
CA ALA A 89 -32.74 22.71 -12.70
C ALA A 89 -34.04 23.50 -12.85
N GLU A 90 -35.18 22.81 -13.00
CA GLU A 90 -36.51 23.44 -13.05
C GLU A 90 -36.84 24.20 -11.76
N LEU A 91 -36.64 23.56 -10.60
CA LEU A 91 -36.90 24.16 -9.29
C LEU A 91 -35.99 25.37 -9.03
N ALA A 92 -34.72 25.31 -9.44
CA ALA A 92 -33.80 26.44 -9.34
C ALA A 92 -34.20 27.60 -10.28
N ALA A 93 -34.84 27.31 -11.41
CA ALA A 93 -35.37 28.30 -12.35
C ALA A 93 -36.77 28.84 -11.96
N GLY A 94 -37.39 28.31 -10.90
CA GLY A 94 -38.72 28.70 -10.45
C GLY A 94 -39.85 28.24 -11.39
N VAL A 95 -39.63 27.16 -12.14
CA VAL A 95 -40.63 26.59 -13.05
C VAL A 95 -41.39 25.48 -12.32
N ASP A 96 -42.63 25.78 -11.91
CA ASP A 96 -43.52 24.81 -11.28
C ASP A 96 -44.34 24.04 -12.33
N CYS A 97 -43.76 22.94 -12.82
CA CYS A 97 -44.39 22.04 -13.80
C CYS A 97 -45.30 20.97 -13.16
N CYS A 98 -45.24 20.78 -11.84
CA CYS A 98 -45.74 19.57 -11.18
C CYS A 98 -47.07 19.79 -10.43
N PRO A 99 -47.97 18.80 -10.36
CA PRO A 99 -49.13 18.84 -9.48
C PRO A 99 -48.70 18.99 -8.01
N GLN A 100 -49.43 19.77 -7.21
CA GLN A 100 -49.12 20.04 -5.79
C GLN A 100 -48.88 18.78 -4.93
N ALA A 101 -49.47 17.64 -5.28
CA ALA A 101 -49.26 16.38 -4.57
C ALA A 101 -47.85 15.77 -4.74
N LEU A 102 -47.09 16.25 -5.73
CA LEU A 102 -45.73 15.80 -6.08
C LEU A 102 -44.68 16.91 -5.89
N GLU A 103 -45.08 18.05 -5.30
CA GLU A 103 -44.16 19.13 -4.97
C GLU A 103 -43.19 18.67 -3.89
N LYS A 104 -41.96 18.36 -4.30
CA LYS A 104 -40.80 18.22 -3.42
C LYS A 104 -40.02 19.52 -3.41
N SER A 105 -39.56 19.91 -2.24
CA SER A 105 -38.65 21.05 -2.08
C SER A 105 -37.29 20.76 -2.76
N LEU A 106 -36.57 21.83 -3.12
CA LEU A 106 -35.23 21.70 -3.69
C LEU A 106 -34.30 20.87 -2.81
N ALA A 107 -34.37 21.04 -1.49
CA ALA A 107 -33.55 20.30 -0.53
C ALA A 107 -33.86 18.79 -0.54
N GLU A 108 -35.13 18.40 -0.70
CA GLU A 108 -35.51 16.98 -0.80
C GLU A 108 -35.03 16.35 -2.11
N VAL A 109 -35.11 17.11 -3.22
CA VAL A 109 -34.59 16.66 -4.53
C VAL A 109 -33.07 16.49 -4.47
N GLU A 110 -32.36 17.40 -3.81
CA GLU A 110 -30.91 17.29 -3.61
C GLU A 110 -30.53 16.08 -2.74
N ALA A 111 -31.27 15.83 -1.65
CA ALA A 111 -31.06 14.66 -0.82
C ALA A 111 -31.29 13.35 -1.58
N LEU A 112 -32.34 13.29 -2.41
CA LEU A 112 -32.60 12.14 -3.28
C LEU A 112 -31.50 11.95 -4.33
N ALA A 113 -31.03 13.03 -4.95
CA ALA A 113 -29.94 12.96 -5.93
C ALA A 113 -28.66 12.40 -5.30
N GLU A 114 -28.34 12.80 -4.06
CA GLU A 114 -27.17 12.28 -3.35
C GLU A 114 -27.30 10.78 -3.04
N VAL A 115 -28.48 10.32 -2.61
CA VAL A 115 -28.72 8.89 -2.37
C VAL A 115 -28.63 8.10 -3.68
N THR A 116 -29.19 8.61 -4.78
CA THR A 116 -29.12 7.96 -6.10
C THR A 116 -27.67 7.84 -6.58
N ARG A 117 -26.86 8.90 -6.42
CA ARG A 117 -25.43 8.89 -6.74
C ARG A 117 -24.65 7.86 -5.91
N GLN A 118 -24.99 7.72 -4.63
CA GLN A 118 -24.39 6.69 -3.77
C GLN A 118 -24.80 5.28 -4.23
N ALA A 119 -26.06 5.09 -4.63
CA ALA A 119 -26.51 3.81 -5.19
C ALA A 119 -25.78 3.47 -6.50
N GLU A 120 -25.58 4.45 -7.38
CA GLU A 120 -24.81 4.29 -8.61
C GLU A 120 -23.37 3.84 -8.32
N GLU A 121 -22.66 4.52 -7.40
CA GLU A 121 -21.30 4.12 -7.00
C GLU A 121 -21.26 2.73 -6.36
N LEU A 122 -22.27 2.36 -5.57
CA LEU A 122 -22.34 1.03 -4.98
C LEU A 122 -22.61 -0.07 -6.02
N MET A 123 -23.30 0.22 -7.12
CA MET A 123 -23.59 -0.76 -8.17
C MET A 123 -22.49 -0.85 -9.22
N ALA A 124 -22.01 0.29 -9.70
CA ALA A 124 -21.07 0.38 -10.82
C ALA A 124 -19.66 0.79 -10.39
N GLY A 125 -19.43 1.08 -9.11
CA GLY A 125 -18.12 1.49 -8.61
C GLY A 125 -17.05 0.41 -8.70
N ARG A 126 -15.79 0.84 -8.63
CA ARG A 126 -14.61 -0.03 -8.80
C ARG A 126 -14.60 -1.21 -7.82
N ARG A 127 -15.09 -1.01 -6.59
CA ARG A 127 -15.16 -2.07 -5.57
C ARG A 127 -16.12 -3.18 -6.01
N THR A 128 -17.30 -2.82 -6.45
CA THR A 128 -18.34 -3.76 -6.88
C THR A 128 -17.94 -4.48 -8.15
N GLN A 129 -17.35 -3.78 -9.12
CA GLN A 129 -16.77 -4.41 -10.32
C GLN A 129 -15.72 -5.48 -9.96
N ARG A 130 -14.79 -5.17 -9.04
CA ARG A 130 -13.79 -6.14 -8.58
C ARG A 130 -14.41 -7.34 -7.87
N LEU A 131 -15.43 -7.13 -7.04
CA LEU A 131 -16.16 -8.21 -6.36
C LEU A 131 -16.91 -9.10 -7.36
N LEU A 132 -17.56 -8.50 -8.35
CA LEU A 132 -18.21 -9.24 -9.43
C LEU A 132 -17.20 -10.07 -10.21
N LEU A 133 -16.00 -9.54 -10.49
CA LEU A 133 -14.94 -10.28 -11.15
C LEU A 133 -14.38 -11.42 -10.30
N LEU A 134 -14.19 -11.20 -8.99
CA LEU A 134 -13.81 -12.27 -8.06
C LEU A 134 -14.85 -13.40 -8.02
N HIS A 135 -16.13 -13.06 -8.10
CA HIS A 135 -17.22 -14.04 -8.08
C HIS A 135 -17.40 -14.75 -9.42
N SER A 136 -17.34 -14.03 -10.54
CA SER A 136 -17.69 -14.55 -11.87
C SER A 136 -16.50 -15.14 -12.64
N SER A 137 -15.27 -14.82 -12.27
CA SER A 137 -14.06 -15.24 -12.98
C SER A 137 -13.05 -15.94 -12.07
N GLN A 138 -12.97 -17.26 -12.22
CA GLN A 138 -11.97 -18.07 -11.50
C GLN A 138 -10.54 -17.59 -11.78
N ARG A 139 -10.24 -17.19 -13.03
CA ARG A 139 -8.92 -16.68 -13.41
C ARG A 139 -8.57 -15.40 -12.63
N TYR A 140 -9.53 -14.50 -12.45
CA TYR A 140 -9.34 -13.28 -11.68
C TYR A 140 -9.08 -13.59 -10.20
N LEU A 141 -9.84 -14.54 -9.63
CA LEU A 141 -9.63 -15.03 -8.27
C LEU A 141 -8.23 -15.63 -8.09
N ASP A 142 -7.79 -16.53 -8.98
CA ASP A 142 -6.47 -17.15 -8.90
C ASP A 142 -5.35 -16.09 -8.97
N GLN A 143 -5.52 -15.06 -9.80
CA GLN A 143 -4.56 -13.96 -9.89
C GLN A 143 -4.55 -13.08 -8.63
N ALA A 144 -5.72 -12.83 -8.03
CA ALA A 144 -5.82 -12.11 -6.75
C ALA A 144 -5.13 -12.90 -5.63
N VAL A 145 -5.32 -14.22 -5.57
CA VAL A 145 -4.64 -15.11 -4.63
C VAL A 145 -3.13 -15.04 -4.81
N LYS A 146 -2.62 -15.16 -6.05
CA LYS A 146 -1.18 -15.04 -6.34
C LYS A 146 -0.58 -13.73 -5.85
N ARG A 147 -1.31 -12.60 -5.98
CA ARG A 147 -0.83 -11.31 -5.47
C ARG A 147 -0.73 -11.28 -3.96
N ILE A 148 -1.72 -11.83 -3.26
CA ILE A 148 -1.70 -11.94 -1.80
C ILE A 148 -0.54 -12.83 -1.35
N GLU A 149 -0.28 -13.93 -2.07
CA GLU A 149 0.86 -14.81 -1.79
C GLU A 149 2.20 -14.10 -1.98
N ILE A 150 2.37 -13.33 -3.06
CA ILE A 150 3.57 -12.52 -3.30
C ILE A 150 3.75 -11.47 -2.19
N ALA A 151 2.68 -10.75 -1.83
CA ALA A 151 2.71 -9.76 -0.76
C ALA A 151 3.08 -10.40 0.59
N LYS A 152 2.49 -11.56 0.90
CA LYS A 152 2.84 -12.36 2.08
C LYS A 152 4.31 -12.78 2.08
N ALA A 153 4.82 -13.24 0.93
CA ALA A 153 6.23 -13.61 0.80
C ALA A 153 7.17 -12.40 1.00
N LEU A 154 6.78 -11.22 0.54
CA LEU A 154 7.53 -9.98 0.76
C LEU A 154 7.56 -9.59 2.25
N CYS A 155 6.45 -9.74 2.97
CA CYS A 155 6.40 -9.46 4.42
C CYS A 155 7.29 -10.39 5.25
N GLY A 156 7.61 -11.60 4.78
CA GLY A 156 8.50 -12.53 5.49
C GLY A 156 9.99 -12.17 5.41
N LYS A 157 10.43 -11.48 4.35
CA LYS A 157 11.86 -11.19 4.10
C LYS A 157 12.50 -10.26 5.15
N PRO A 158 11.85 -9.17 5.60
CA PRO A 158 12.42 -8.29 6.62
C PRO A 158 12.71 -8.98 7.95
N GLY A 159 11.90 -9.96 8.36
CA GLY A 159 12.12 -10.68 9.61
C GLY A 159 13.42 -11.48 9.59
N ILE A 160 13.69 -12.18 8.48
CA ILE A 160 14.93 -12.94 8.28
C ILE A 160 16.13 -11.98 8.22
N GLN A 161 16.02 -10.91 7.43
CA GLN A 161 17.08 -9.90 7.30
C GLN A 161 17.41 -9.22 8.63
N ARG A 162 16.39 -8.90 9.44
CA ARG A 162 16.58 -8.31 10.78
C ARG A 162 17.32 -9.26 11.70
N SER A 163 16.93 -10.54 11.74
CA SER A 163 17.64 -11.54 12.55
C SER A 163 19.11 -11.72 12.14
N ALA A 164 19.41 -11.61 10.84
CA ALA A 164 20.78 -11.66 10.33
C ALA A 164 21.58 -10.41 10.74
N LEU A 165 20.99 -9.21 10.60
CA LEU A 165 21.61 -7.96 11.04
C LEU A 165 21.85 -7.93 12.55
N ASP A 166 20.94 -8.47 13.35
CA ASP A 166 21.11 -8.52 14.81
C ASP A 166 22.28 -9.43 15.22
N LYS A 167 22.49 -10.55 14.51
CA LYS A 167 23.68 -11.41 14.70
C LYS A 167 24.97 -10.66 14.35
N VAL A 168 25.01 -10.01 13.19
CA VAL A 168 26.18 -9.23 12.74
C VAL A 168 26.48 -8.09 13.72
N LYS A 169 25.46 -7.39 14.22
CA LYS A 169 25.64 -6.35 15.25
C LYS A 169 26.23 -6.91 16.54
N ALA A 170 25.77 -8.08 16.99
CA ALA A 170 26.31 -8.72 18.18
C ALA A 170 27.78 -9.12 17.99
N GLU A 171 28.13 -9.71 16.85
CA GLU A 171 29.50 -10.07 16.51
C GLU A 171 30.41 -8.83 16.44
N GLN A 172 29.97 -7.77 15.77
CA GLN A 172 30.71 -6.50 15.70
C GLN A 172 30.88 -5.84 17.08
N ALA A 173 29.86 -5.92 17.94
CA ALA A 173 29.96 -5.40 19.30
C ALA A 173 31.00 -6.16 20.13
N GLU A 174 31.05 -7.49 20.00
CA GLU A 174 32.08 -8.32 20.66
C GLU A 174 33.48 -8.05 20.08
N GLN A 175 33.61 -7.93 18.76
CA GLN A 175 34.87 -7.57 18.11
C GLN A 175 35.35 -6.19 18.59
N ALA A 176 34.45 -5.21 18.67
CA ALA A 176 34.75 -3.86 19.15
C ALA A 176 35.18 -3.83 20.62
N LYS A 177 34.61 -4.69 21.48
CA LYS A 177 35.07 -4.82 22.87
C LYS A 177 36.50 -5.34 22.94
N ARG A 178 36.82 -6.39 22.16
CA ARG A 178 38.18 -6.97 22.12
C ARG A 178 39.20 -5.97 21.61
N THR A 179 38.91 -5.31 20.49
CA THR A 179 39.84 -4.31 19.92
C THR A 179 40.02 -3.10 20.83
N ARG A 180 38.97 -2.66 21.54
CA ARG A 180 39.11 -1.59 22.55
C ARG A 180 40.03 -2.01 23.69
N ALA A 181 39.90 -3.24 24.20
CA ALA A 181 40.78 -3.75 25.24
C ALA A 181 42.25 -3.82 24.76
N GLU A 182 42.49 -4.30 23.54
CA GLU A 182 43.83 -4.33 22.94
C GLU A 182 44.42 -2.92 22.75
N ILE A 183 43.61 -1.95 22.31
CA ILE A 183 44.03 -0.55 22.18
C ILE A 183 44.37 0.04 23.54
N GLU A 184 43.61 -0.26 24.59
CA GLU A 184 43.91 0.20 25.96
C GLU A 184 45.22 -0.38 26.49
N GLU A 185 45.49 -1.66 26.22
CA GLU A 185 46.76 -2.30 26.57
C GLU A 185 47.95 -1.66 25.84
N LEU A 186 47.82 -1.45 24.52
CA LEU A 186 48.84 -0.77 23.72
C LEU A 186 49.08 0.67 24.18
N ARG A 187 48.02 1.40 24.56
CA ARG A 187 48.13 2.74 25.15
C ARG A 187 48.89 2.71 26.48
N ALA A 188 48.59 1.74 27.35
CA ALA A 188 49.29 1.59 28.62
C ALA A 188 50.78 1.27 28.43
N ALA A 189 51.11 0.35 27.51
CA ALA A 189 52.48 0.01 27.16
C ALA A 189 53.23 1.21 26.55
N THR A 190 52.59 1.96 25.65
CA THR A 190 53.19 3.15 25.02
C THR A 190 53.45 4.25 26.05
N ARG A 191 52.51 4.51 26.96
CA ARG A 191 52.71 5.48 28.06
C ARG A 191 53.83 5.05 29.00
N LYS A 192 53.99 3.73 29.26
CA LYS A 192 55.09 3.21 30.06
C LYS A 192 56.44 3.43 29.37
N ALA A 193 56.56 3.04 28.09
CA ALA A 193 57.76 3.25 27.30
C ALA A 193 58.12 4.74 27.16
N GLN A 194 57.11 5.61 27.00
CA GLN A 194 57.30 7.06 26.99
C GLN A 194 57.93 7.55 28.30
N ARG A 195 57.41 7.12 29.47
CA ARG A 195 57.97 7.53 30.77
C ARG A 195 59.39 7.01 30.98
N GLU A 196 59.69 5.80 30.53
CA GLU A 196 61.03 5.22 30.60
C GLU A 196 62.02 6.03 29.74
N LEU A 197 61.65 6.35 28.49
CA LEU A 197 62.45 7.21 27.61
C LEU A 197 62.63 8.63 28.15
N GLU A 198 61.57 9.24 28.69
CA GLU A 198 61.65 10.57 29.32
C GLU A 198 62.61 10.56 30.52
N ALA A 199 62.60 9.49 31.32
CA ALA A 199 63.52 9.33 32.44
C ALA A 199 64.98 9.17 31.97
N GLU A 200 65.23 8.33 30.97
CA GLU A 200 66.56 8.12 30.39
C GLU A 200 67.11 9.39 29.73
N LEU A 201 66.30 10.08 28.92
CA LEU A 201 66.67 11.35 28.29
C LEU A 201 66.91 12.44 29.33
N SER A 202 66.03 12.55 30.34
CA SER A 202 66.22 13.56 31.40
C SER A 202 67.49 13.31 32.22
N ALA A 203 67.85 12.03 32.46
CA ALA A 203 69.10 11.66 33.11
C ALA A 203 70.32 12.01 32.24
N HIS A 204 70.26 11.72 30.93
CA HIS A 204 71.36 11.99 30.00
C HIS A 204 71.61 13.49 29.77
N PHE A 205 70.54 14.29 29.62
CA PHE A 205 70.62 15.72 29.32
C PHE A 205 70.60 16.64 30.56
N LYS A 206 70.52 16.07 31.77
CA LYS A 206 70.45 16.81 33.06
C LYS A 206 69.39 17.93 33.08
N SER A 207 68.35 17.78 32.26
CA SER A 207 67.26 18.73 32.07
C SER A 207 65.97 17.94 31.87
N LYS A 208 64.84 18.48 32.29
CA LYS A 208 63.55 17.78 32.20
C LYS A 208 63.10 17.71 30.75
N VAL A 209 63.05 16.51 30.18
CA VAL A 209 62.54 16.26 28.81
C VAL A 209 61.15 15.66 28.90
N THR A 210 60.19 16.23 28.17
CA THR A 210 58.81 15.72 28.04
C THR A 210 58.51 15.46 26.57
N ILE A 211 58.10 14.24 26.24
CA ILE A 211 57.69 13.86 24.89
C ILE A 211 56.23 14.29 24.73
N VAL A 212 55.92 15.10 23.72
CA VAL A 212 54.56 15.60 23.47
C VAL A 212 53.99 14.92 22.22
N GLY A 213 52.82 14.30 22.36
CA GLY A 213 52.07 13.70 21.26
C GLY A 213 50.60 13.47 21.63
N GLU A 214 49.75 13.12 20.66
CA GLU A 214 48.29 12.96 20.84
C GLU A 214 47.92 11.95 21.94
N ILE A 215 48.78 10.96 22.23
CA ILE A 215 48.60 9.96 23.29
C ILE A 215 48.76 10.56 24.70
N SER A 216 49.41 11.72 24.82
CA SER A 216 49.62 12.45 26.07
C SER A 216 48.52 13.48 26.36
N GLN A 217 47.66 13.82 25.39
CA GLN A 217 46.57 14.81 25.53
C GLN A 217 45.18 14.19 25.76
N ILE A 218 45.07 12.86 25.72
CA ILE A 218 43.83 12.08 25.98
C ILE A 218 44.11 11.10 27.11
#